data_AF-A0A369SGA8-F1
#
_entry.id   AF-A0A369SGA8-F1
#
_cell.length_a   1.000
_cell.length_b   1.000
_cell.length_c   1.000
_cell.angle_alpha   90.00
_cell.angle_beta   90.00
_cell.angle_gamma   90.00
#
_symmetry.space_group_name_H-M   'P 1'
#
loop_
_entity.id
_entity.type
_entity.pdbx_description
1 polymer ?
#
loop_
_entity_poly.entity_id
_entity_poly.type
_entity_poly.pdbx_seq_one_letter_code
_entity_poly.pdbx_strand_id
1 'polypeptide(L)'
;MTGLESLLKAAKYLEQQGYHPIPDTREQRREKHENSRITKSRSTHNQLEKKRRAHLRTCMESLRSSVPALNGNKATTLSLLEGARDYIEALKSTASKTVQTQEKLRKQRELLRKRISDLELQVNALGGQGYVPQKWASKDNEEENIEVDVVSSEDDCLSSFSGGSDGCAADNRI
;
A
#
# COMPACT_ATOMS: atom_id res chain seq x y z
N MET A 1 19.62 -73.85 34.16
CA MET A 1 18.49 -72.90 34.09
C MET A 1 19.05 -71.59 33.60
N THR A 2 18.59 -71.13 32.44
CA THR A 2 19.08 -69.89 31.84
C THR A 2 18.50 -68.69 32.60
N GLY A 3 19.22 -67.56 32.67
CA GLY A 3 18.75 -66.38 33.43
C GLY A 3 17.36 -65.91 33.03
N LEU A 4 16.96 -66.15 31.78
CA LEU A 4 15.64 -65.87 31.22
C LEU A 4 14.53 -66.70 31.90
N GLU A 5 14.74 -68.00 32.11
CA GLU A 5 13.75 -68.90 32.74
C GLU A 5 13.48 -68.50 34.19
N SER A 6 14.53 -68.13 34.93
CA SER A 6 14.41 -67.61 36.29
C SER A 6 13.62 -66.30 36.34
N LEU A 7 13.87 -65.39 35.39
CA LEU A 7 13.15 -64.13 35.30
C LEU A 7 11.67 -64.33 34.93
N LEU A 8 11.38 -65.25 34.01
CA LEU A 8 10.01 -65.59 33.62
C LEU A 8 9.22 -66.23 34.77
N LYS A 9 9.87 -67.10 35.55
CA LYS A 9 9.27 -67.72 36.73
C LYS A 9 8.99 -66.71 37.83
N ALA A 10 9.91 -65.76 38.05
CA ALA A 10 9.72 -64.66 38.99
C ALA A 10 8.59 -63.71 38.55
N ALA A 11 8.51 -63.37 37.26
CA ALA A 11 7.44 -62.52 36.72
C ALA A 11 6.04 -63.14 36.93
N LYS A 12 5.89 -64.44 36.64
CA LYS A 12 4.61 -65.16 36.87
C LYS A 12 4.24 -65.22 38.35
N TYR A 13 5.21 -65.37 39.24
CA TYR A 13 4.98 -65.36 40.68
C TYR A 13 4.46 -64.01 41.17
N LEU A 14 5.04 -62.91 40.68
CA LEU A 14 4.59 -61.54 41.00
C LEU A 14 3.15 -61.29 40.50
N GLU A 15 2.81 -61.77 39.31
CA GLU A 15 1.47 -61.63 38.73
C GLU A 15 0.39 -62.40 39.52
N GLN A 16 0.70 -63.60 40.01
CA GLN A 16 -0.20 -64.39 40.89
C GLN A 16 -0.42 -63.74 42.27
N GLN A 17 0.55 -62.97 42.76
CA GLN A 17 0.44 -62.19 44.00
C GLN A 17 -0.25 -60.83 43.76
N GLY A 18 -0.76 -60.58 42.55
CA GLY A 18 -1.45 -59.33 42.20
C GLY A 18 -0.51 -58.13 42.05
N TYR A 19 0.79 -58.35 41.93
CA TYR A 19 1.75 -57.28 41.69
C TYR A 19 1.73 -56.89 40.22
N HIS A 20 1.03 -55.80 39.91
CA HIS A 20 1.09 -55.14 38.61
C HIS A 20 2.09 -53.98 38.68
N PRO A 21 3.07 -53.87 37.76
CA PRO A 21 3.95 -52.72 37.71
C PRO A 21 3.14 -51.43 37.60
N ILE A 22 3.26 -50.57 38.61
CA ILE A 22 2.59 -49.27 38.61
C ILE A 22 3.20 -48.46 37.45
N PRO A 23 2.41 -47.99 36.47
CA PRO A 23 2.95 -47.19 35.37
C PRO A 23 3.69 -45.98 35.94
N ASP A 24 4.91 -45.73 35.47
CA ASP A 24 5.70 -44.59 35.93
C ASP A 24 5.02 -43.28 35.47
N THR A 25 4.18 -42.75 36.35
CA THR A 25 3.43 -41.51 36.14
C THR A 25 4.35 -40.30 35.87
N ARG A 26 5.66 -40.39 36.14
CA ARG A 26 6.62 -39.32 35.86
C ARG A 26 6.87 -39.16 34.36
N GLU A 27 6.91 -40.25 33.60
CA GLU A 27 7.13 -40.22 32.16
C GLU A 27 5.89 -39.67 31.44
N GLN A 28 4.70 -40.14 31.82
CA GLN A 28 3.42 -39.61 31.35
C GLN A 28 3.22 -38.12 31.71
N ARG A 29 3.71 -37.67 32.89
CA ARG A 29 3.68 -36.25 33.27
C ARG A 29 4.64 -35.40 32.45
N ARG A 30 5.81 -35.93 32.07
CA ARG A 30 6.78 -35.24 31.20
C ARG A 30 6.20 -35.07 29.80
N GLU A 31 5.65 -36.13 29.20
CA GLU A 31 4.98 -36.07 27.89
C GLU A 31 3.80 -35.10 27.88
N LYS A 32 2.97 -35.10 28.93
CA LYS A 32 1.86 -34.14 29.07
C LYS A 32 2.35 -32.69 29.17
N HIS A 33 3.47 -32.46 29.85
CA HIS A 33 4.04 -31.12 30.00
C HIS A 33 4.73 -30.63 28.71
N GLU A 34 5.42 -31.52 28.00
CA GLU A 34 5.98 -31.31 26.66
C GLU A 34 4.86 -30.93 25.67
N ASN A 35 3.80 -31.73 25.61
CA ASN A 35 2.67 -31.50 24.73
C ASN A 35 1.89 -30.22 25.11
N SER A 36 1.80 -29.90 26.40
CA SER A 36 1.25 -28.62 26.87
C SER A 36 2.09 -27.42 26.44
N ARG A 37 3.43 -27.52 26.43
CA ARG A 37 4.31 -26.47 25.93
C ARG A 37 4.19 -26.30 24.41
N ILE A 38 4.13 -27.40 23.65
CA ILE A 38 3.94 -27.37 22.19
C ILE A 38 2.60 -26.74 21.82
N THR A 39 1.52 -27.11 22.50
CA THR A 39 0.18 -26.54 22.27
C THR A 39 0.12 -25.05 22.65
N LYS A 40 0.76 -24.65 23.75
CA LYS A 40 0.92 -23.22 24.11
C LYS A 40 1.71 -22.45 23.05
N SER A 41 2.81 -23.01 22.54
CA SER A 41 3.61 -22.42 21.46
C SER A 41 2.81 -22.28 20.15
N ARG A 42 2.03 -23.29 19.78
CA ARG A 42 1.12 -23.21 18.63
C ARG A 42 0.02 -22.17 18.83
N SER A 43 -0.54 -22.08 20.04
CA SER A 43 -1.57 -21.11 20.39
C SER A 43 -1.05 -19.68 20.34
N THR A 44 0.13 -19.41 20.91
CA THR A 44 0.76 -18.08 20.84
C THR A 44 1.09 -17.69 19.41
N HIS A 45 1.63 -18.62 18.61
CA HIS A 45 1.86 -18.41 17.18
C HIS A 45 0.57 -18.04 16.43
N ASN A 46 -0.51 -18.79 16.62
CA ASN A 46 -1.80 -18.52 15.97
C ASN A 46 -2.37 -17.15 16.38
N GLN A 47 -2.22 -16.77 17.65
CA GLN A 47 -2.67 -15.48 18.13
C GLN A 47 -1.86 -14.33 17.51
N LEU A 48 -0.55 -14.49 17.38
CA LEU A 48 0.32 -13.53 16.70
C LEU A 48 -0.04 -13.41 15.22
N GLU A 49 -0.24 -14.52 14.52
CA GLU A 49 -0.63 -14.51 13.10
C GLU A 49 -2.01 -13.89 12.90
N LYS A 50 -2.97 -14.11 13.82
CA LYS A 50 -4.27 -13.46 13.78
C LYS A 50 -4.14 -11.93 13.88
N LYS A 51 -3.31 -11.45 14.82
CA LYS A 51 -3.00 -10.01 14.95
C LYS A 51 -2.32 -9.47 13.68
N ARG A 52 -1.31 -10.18 13.17
CA ARG A 52 -0.60 -9.79 11.94
C ARG A 52 -1.55 -9.68 10.75
N ARG A 53 -2.45 -10.65 10.57
CA ARG A 53 -3.46 -10.64 9.49
C ARG A 53 -4.51 -9.54 9.68
N ALA A 54 -4.87 -9.19 10.91
CA ALA A 54 -5.76 -8.05 11.16
C ALA A 54 -5.09 -6.75 10.71
N HIS A 55 -3.84 -6.53 11.13
CA HIS A 55 -3.06 -5.36 10.71
C HIS A 55 -2.91 -5.28 9.18
N LEU A 56 -2.56 -6.39 8.52
CA LEU A 56 -2.44 -6.43 7.07
C LEU A 56 -3.74 -6.03 6.36
N ARG A 57 -4.90 -6.47 6.87
CA ARG A 57 -6.20 -6.07 6.30
C ARG A 57 -6.43 -4.57 6.43
N THR A 58 -6.10 -3.99 7.59
CA THR A 58 -6.18 -2.53 7.79
C THR A 58 -5.30 -1.80 6.78
N CYS A 59 -4.04 -2.21 6.61
CA CYS A 59 -3.14 -1.60 5.62
C CYS A 59 -3.68 -1.71 4.20
N MET A 60 -4.26 -2.85 3.82
CA MET A 60 -4.87 -3.03 2.49
C MET A 60 -6.11 -2.18 2.29
N GLU A 61 -6.92 -1.97 3.33
CA GLU A 61 -8.08 -1.09 3.25
C GLU A 61 -7.68 0.39 3.11
N SER A 62 -6.70 0.83 3.90
CA SER A 62 -6.10 2.16 3.75
C SER A 62 -5.54 2.35 2.34
N LEU A 63 -4.81 1.37 1.81
CA LEU A 63 -4.29 1.43 0.45
C LEU A 63 -5.40 1.58 -0.59
N ARG A 64 -6.51 0.85 -0.45
CA ARG A 64 -7.67 1.02 -1.37
C ARG A 64 -8.17 2.45 -1.33
N SER A 65 -8.46 2.98 -0.14
CA SER A 65 -9.01 4.33 0.02
C SER A 65 -8.13 5.44 -0.57
N SER A 66 -6.81 5.23 -0.62
CA SER A 66 -5.84 6.17 -1.18
C SER A 66 -5.70 6.09 -2.71
N VAL A 67 -6.28 5.07 -3.37
CA VAL A 67 -6.20 4.90 -4.83
C VAL A 67 -7.59 5.18 -5.44
N PRO A 68 -7.83 6.38 -5.99
CA PRO A 68 -9.17 6.80 -6.43
C PRO A 68 -9.84 5.84 -7.42
N ALA A 69 -9.07 5.25 -8.34
CA ALA A 69 -9.57 4.32 -9.35
C ALA A 69 -10.13 3.00 -8.77
N LEU A 70 -9.80 2.67 -7.52
CA LEU A 70 -10.15 1.41 -6.86
C LEU A 70 -11.09 1.61 -5.66
N ASN A 71 -11.50 2.86 -5.39
CA ASN A 71 -12.45 3.18 -4.33
C ASN A 71 -13.83 2.57 -4.64
N GLY A 72 -14.31 1.69 -3.76
CA GLY A 72 -15.65 1.09 -3.85
C GLY A 72 -15.77 -0.20 -4.66
N ASN A 73 -14.72 -0.62 -5.38
CA ASN A 73 -14.75 -1.85 -6.19
C ASN A 73 -14.09 -3.04 -5.49
N LYS A 74 -14.62 -4.25 -5.72
CA LYS A 74 -13.99 -5.50 -5.26
C LYS A 74 -12.71 -5.77 -6.06
N ALA A 75 -11.59 -5.22 -5.59
CA ALA A 75 -10.27 -5.46 -6.17
C ALA A 75 -9.61 -6.71 -5.58
N THR A 76 -8.96 -7.50 -6.44
CA THR A 76 -8.02 -8.55 -5.99
C THR A 76 -6.78 -7.90 -5.37
N THR A 77 -6.01 -8.64 -4.56
CA THR A 77 -4.75 -8.12 -3.99
C THR A 77 -3.77 -7.71 -5.09
N LEU A 78 -3.67 -8.48 -6.17
CA LEU A 78 -2.79 -8.17 -7.29
C LEU A 78 -3.20 -6.85 -7.96
N SER A 79 -4.46 -6.74 -8.37
CA SER A 79 -4.97 -5.54 -9.06
C SER A 79 -4.89 -4.28 -8.19
N LEU A 80 -4.98 -4.43 -6.86
CA LEU A 80 -4.76 -3.30 -5.94
C LEU A 80 -3.30 -2.84 -5.95
N LEU A 81 -2.35 -3.77 -5.89
CA LEU A 81 -0.92 -3.44 -5.88
C LEU A 81 -0.49 -2.84 -7.23
N GLU A 82 -0.98 -3.40 -8.34
CA GLU A 82 -0.73 -2.87 -9.69
C GLU A 82 -1.35 -1.48 -9.87
N GLY A 83 -2.62 -1.30 -9.50
CA GLY A 83 -3.28 0.00 -9.56
C GLY A 83 -2.62 1.06 -8.67
N ALA A 84 -2.11 0.68 -7.50
CA ALA A 84 -1.35 1.59 -6.64
C ALA A 84 -0.03 2.03 -7.28
N ARG A 85 0.71 1.09 -7.90
CA ARG A 85 1.94 1.40 -8.64
C ARG A 85 1.64 2.37 -9.79
N ASP A 86 0.61 2.08 -10.57
CA ASP A 86 0.25 2.89 -11.73
C ASP A 86 -0.24 4.29 -11.31
N TYR A 87 -0.98 4.38 -10.20
CA TYR A 87 -1.39 5.66 -9.62
C TYR A 87 -0.20 6.51 -9.15
N ILE A 88 0.81 5.91 -8.52
CA ILE A 88 2.05 6.61 -8.15
C ILE A 88 2.73 7.18 -9.40
N GLU A 89 2.80 6.39 -10.48
CA GLU A 89 3.46 6.84 -11.71
C GLU A 89 2.66 7.94 -12.42
N ALA A 90 1.32 7.85 -12.42
CA ALA A 90 0.45 8.90 -12.88
C ALA A 90 0.66 10.21 -12.09
N LEU A 91 0.73 10.15 -10.76
CA LEU A 91 0.98 11.31 -9.89
C LEU A 91 2.34 11.97 -10.17
N LYS A 92 3.39 11.19 -10.42
CA LYS A 92 4.69 11.75 -10.81
C LYS A 92 4.62 12.46 -12.17
N SER A 93 3.93 11.85 -13.13
CA SER A 93 3.76 12.43 -14.47
C SER A 93 2.99 13.75 -14.41
N THR A 94 1.89 13.80 -13.65
CA THR A 94 1.10 15.02 -13.48
C THR A 94 1.91 16.09 -12.74
N ALA A 95 2.60 15.75 -11.66
CA ALA A 95 3.49 16.68 -10.95
C ALA A 95 4.54 17.30 -11.88
N SER A 96 5.22 16.48 -12.70
CA SER A 96 6.19 16.97 -13.69
C SER A 96 5.54 17.92 -14.71
N LYS A 97 4.36 17.60 -15.22
CA LYS A 97 3.63 18.46 -16.18
C LYS A 97 3.20 19.78 -15.54
N THR A 98 2.76 19.76 -14.28
CA THR A 98 2.39 20.96 -13.53
C THR A 98 3.59 21.88 -13.35
N VAL A 99 4.75 21.34 -12.95
CA VAL A 99 5.99 22.11 -12.82
C VAL A 99 6.38 22.77 -14.16
N GLN A 100 6.35 22.02 -15.27
CA GLN A 100 6.65 22.57 -16.59
C GLN A 100 5.67 23.68 -17.00
N THR A 101 4.39 23.51 -16.68
CA THR A 101 3.35 24.51 -16.96
C THR A 101 3.56 25.77 -16.12
N GLN A 102 3.87 25.60 -14.84
CA GLN A 102 4.20 26.70 -13.94
C GLN A 102 5.42 27.49 -14.45
N GLU A 103 6.46 26.82 -14.93
CA GLU A 103 7.65 27.47 -15.49
C GLU A 103 7.30 28.26 -16.77
N LYS A 104 6.50 27.69 -17.67
CA LYS A 104 6.02 28.38 -18.89
C LYS A 104 5.24 29.64 -18.53
N LEU A 105 4.32 29.55 -17.57
CA LEU A 105 3.53 30.70 -17.10
C LEU A 105 4.41 31.75 -16.42
N ARG A 106 5.41 31.34 -15.63
CA ARG A 106 6.39 32.26 -15.03
C ARG A 106 7.15 33.05 -16.10
N LYS A 107 7.66 32.37 -17.14
CA LYS A 107 8.35 33.00 -18.29
C LYS A 107 7.44 33.96 -19.04
N GLN A 108 6.19 33.56 -19.33
CA GLN A 108 5.22 34.44 -19.98
C GLN A 108 4.91 35.68 -19.15
N ARG A 109 4.72 35.52 -17.84
CA ARG A 109 4.50 36.63 -16.90
C ARG A 109 5.68 37.61 -16.90
N GLU A 110 6.91 37.11 -16.90
CA GLU A 110 8.11 37.94 -16.96
C GLU A 110 8.20 38.74 -18.27
N LEU A 111 7.93 38.10 -19.41
CA LEU A 111 7.89 38.78 -20.71
C LEU A 111 6.83 39.88 -20.77
N LEU A 112 5.63 39.61 -20.26
CA LEU A 112 4.56 40.60 -20.20
C LEU A 112 4.91 41.77 -19.27
N ARG A 113 5.53 41.50 -18.11
CA ARG A 113 6.01 42.55 -17.20
C ARG A 113 7.08 43.43 -17.86
N LYS A 114 8.05 42.83 -18.56
CA LYS A 114 9.05 43.57 -19.35
C LYS A 114 8.37 44.46 -20.40
N ARG A 115 7.40 43.92 -21.15
CA ARG A 115 6.66 44.68 -22.16
C ARG A 115 5.88 45.85 -21.56
N ILE A 116 5.26 45.66 -20.40
CA ILE A 116 4.56 46.72 -19.67
C ILE A 116 5.55 47.82 -19.29
N SER A 117 6.70 47.46 -18.70
CA SER A 117 7.75 48.41 -18.33
C SER A 117 8.30 49.20 -19.54
N ASP A 118 8.55 48.54 -20.67
CA ASP A 118 9.00 49.21 -21.90
C ASP A 118 7.97 50.24 -22.41
N LEU A 119 6.69 49.92 -22.30
CA LEU A 119 5.60 50.82 -22.71
C LEU A 119 5.43 51.99 -21.74
N GLU A 120 5.57 51.75 -20.43
CA GLU A 120 5.58 52.83 -19.43
C GLU A 120 6.69 53.84 -19.71
N LEU A 121 7.91 53.36 -20.00
CA LEU A 121 9.04 54.22 -20.34
C LEU A 121 8.75 55.06 -21.59
N GLN A 122 8.13 54.47 -22.61
CA GLN A 122 7.74 55.18 -23.83
C GLN A 122 6.66 56.24 -23.56
N VAL A 123 5.62 55.92 -22.78
CA VAL A 123 4.55 56.86 -22.42
C VAL A 123 5.10 58.04 -21.60
N ASN A 124 5.95 57.75 -20.62
CA ASN A 124 6.58 58.78 -19.80
C ASN A 124 7.50 59.70 -20.63
N ALA A 125 8.24 59.14 -21.60
CA ALA A 125 9.07 59.92 -22.51
C ALA A 125 8.26 60.86 -23.42
N LEU A 126 7.01 60.52 -23.73
CA LEU A 126 6.09 61.34 -24.52
C LEU A 126 5.32 62.38 -23.68
N GLY A 127 5.65 62.54 -22.40
CA GLY A 127 5.01 63.50 -21.49
C GLY A 127 3.60 63.08 -21.04
N GLY A 128 3.19 61.84 -21.32
CA GLY A 128 1.95 61.28 -20.82
C GLY A 128 2.09 60.88 -19.35
N GLN A 129 1.19 61.34 -18.49
CA GLN A 129 1.10 60.84 -17.12
C GLN A 129 0.54 59.41 -17.18
N GLY A 130 1.43 58.40 -17.21
CA GLY A 130 1.07 57.00 -17.34
C GLY A 130 0.21 56.53 -16.16
N TYR A 131 -1.08 56.27 -16.39
CA TYR A 131 -1.94 55.66 -15.36
C TYR A 131 -1.72 54.15 -15.32
N VAL A 132 -1.12 53.72 -14.22
CA VAL A 132 -0.85 52.32 -13.88
C VAL A 132 -1.81 51.92 -12.77
N PRO A 133 -2.79 51.02 -13.02
CA PRO A 133 -3.60 50.48 -11.93
C PRO A 133 -2.71 49.86 -10.83
N GLN A 134 -2.73 50.45 -9.63
CA GLN A 134 -1.94 50.06 -8.44
C GLN A 134 -1.90 48.54 -8.18
N LYS A 135 -2.95 47.81 -8.59
CA LYS A 135 -3.11 46.37 -8.40
C LYS A 135 -2.01 45.52 -9.02
N TRP A 136 -1.31 45.98 -10.05
CA TRP A 136 -0.21 45.23 -10.69
C TRP A 136 1.19 45.77 -10.38
N ALA A 137 1.30 46.96 -9.81
CA ALA A 137 2.56 47.67 -9.58
C ALA A 137 3.29 47.29 -8.27
N SER A 138 2.72 46.42 -7.43
CA SER A 138 3.25 46.21 -6.06
C SER A 138 3.27 44.75 -5.58
N LYS A 139 3.48 43.78 -6.47
CA LYS A 139 3.88 42.43 -6.03
C LYS A 139 5.22 42.08 -6.64
N ASP A 140 6.25 42.72 -6.09
CA ASP A 140 7.64 42.35 -6.27
C ASP A 140 8.12 41.74 -4.94
N ASN A 141 8.75 40.57 -5.03
CA ASN A 141 9.52 39.89 -3.98
C ASN A 141 8.78 39.18 -2.84
N GLU A 142 7.69 38.49 -3.12
CA GLU A 142 7.55 37.16 -2.54
C GLU A 142 7.64 36.19 -3.72
N GLU A 143 8.83 35.62 -3.92
CA GLU A 143 8.92 34.24 -4.36
C GLU A 143 8.16 33.42 -3.31
N GLU A 144 6.84 33.44 -3.40
CA GLU A 144 6.02 32.42 -2.79
C GLU A 144 6.50 31.15 -3.51
N ASN A 145 7.41 30.43 -2.87
CA ASN A 145 7.57 29.00 -3.08
C ASN A 145 6.19 28.46 -2.76
N ILE A 146 5.31 28.47 -3.77
CA ILE A 146 4.01 27.83 -3.70
C ILE A 146 4.36 26.36 -3.56
N GLU A 147 4.43 25.92 -2.31
CA GLU A 147 4.39 24.52 -1.94
C GLU A 147 3.07 24.03 -2.53
N VAL A 148 3.17 23.40 -3.70
CA VAL A 148 2.02 22.80 -4.37
C VAL A 148 1.63 21.60 -3.54
N ASP A 149 0.81 21.83 -2.53
CA ASP A 149 0.06 20.77 -1.89
C ASP A 149 -0.84 20.20 -2.99
N VAL A 150 -0.58 18.96 -3.39
CA VAL A 150 -1.34 18.26 -4.44
C VAL A 150 -2.70 17.90 -3.83
N VAL A 151 -3.56 18.91 -3.66
CA VAL A 151 -4.98 18.67 -3.51
C VAL A 151 -5.46 18.16 -4.86
N SER A 152 -5.82 16.87 -4.86
CA SER A 152 -6.49 16.22 -5.97
C SER A 152 -7.77 16.99 -6.26
N SER A 153 -7.71 17.91 -7.22
CA SER A 153 -8.93 18.45 -7.83
C SER A 153 -9.48 17.31 -8.68
N GLU A 154 -10.53 16.72 -8.16
CA GLU A 154 -11.29 15.61 -8.73
C GLU A 154 -12.14 16.08 -9.92
N ASP A 155 -11.53 16.67 -10.95
CA ASP A 155 -12.24 16.97 -12.19
C ASP A 155 -11.32 16.80 -13.41
N ASP A 156 -11.83 15.99 -14.35
CA ASP A 156 -11.42 15.84 -15.75
C ASP A 156 -10.07 15.22 -16.09
N CYS A 157 -10.08 13.89 -16.31
CA CYS A 157 -9.54 13.25 -17.54
C CYS A 157 -9.80 11.73 -17.52
N LEU A 158 -11.04 11.32 -17.78
CA LEU A 158 -11.35 9.96 -18.24
C LEU A 158 -12.03 10.04 -19.60
N SER A 159 -11.23 10.13 -20.66
CA SER A 159 -11.71 9.85 -22.02
C SER A 159 -11.16 8.50 -22.50
N SER A 160 -12.11 7.57 -22.67
CA SER A 160 -12.12 6.52 -23.70
C SER A 160 -11.13 5.36 -23.58
N PHE A 161 -11.53 4.31 -22.86
CA PHE A 161 -11.20 2.93 -23.27
C PHE A 161 -12.44 2.31 -23.92
N SER A 162 -12.47 2.35 -25.25
CA SER A 162 -13.39 1.58 -26.08
C SER A 162 -12.57 0.56 -26.87
N GLY A 163 -12.91 -0.72 -26.73
CA GLY A 163 -12.35 -1.83 -27.49
C GLY A 163 -12.36 -3.09 -26.63
N GLY A 164 -12.95 -4.21 -27.01
CA GLY A 164 -13.67 -4.60 -28.20
C GLY A 164 -14.11 -6.05 -27.94
N SER A 165 -15.34 -6.38 -28.29
CA SER A 165 -15.92 -7.71 -28.13
C SER A 165 -15.38 -8.66 -29.20
N ASP A 166 -14.61 -9.67 -28.82
CA ASP A 166 -14.25 -10.78 -29.71
C ASP A 166 -15.34 -11.85 -29.67
N GLY A 167 -16.13 -11.86 -30.74
CA GLY A 167 -17.01 -12.98 -31.08
C GLY A 167 -16.89 -13.26 -32.57
N CYS A 168 -16.25 -14.36 -32.95
CA CYS A 168 -16.47 -15.03 -34.23
C CYS A 168 -16.04 -16.50 -34.13
N ALA A 169 -17.05 -17.36 -34.23
CA ALA A 169 -16.92 -18.79 -34.49
C ALA A 169 -16.42 -19.04 -35.92
N ALA A 170 -15.51 -19.98 -36.07
CA ALA A 170 -15.26 -20.70 -37.32
C ALA A 170 -14.54 -22.02 -36.99
N ASP A 171 -15.29 -23.09 -36.78
CA ASP A 171 -14.73 -24.45 -36.88
C ASP A 171 -15.05 -25.00 -38.26
N ASN A 172 -13.97 -25.23 -38.99
CA ASN A 172 -13.91 -25.58 -40.39
C ASN A 172 -13.94 -27.10 -40.53
N ARG A 173 -14.75 -27.58 -41.46
CA ARG A 173 -14.94 -28.98 -41.83
C ARG A 173 -13.88 -29.41 -42.84
N ILE A 174 -13.11 -30.46 -42.54
CA ILE A 174 -12.75 -31.57 -43.47
C ILE A 174 -12.63 -32.84 -42.63
#